data_AF-E0W556-F1
#
_entry.id   AF-E0W556-F1
#
_cell.length_a   1.000
_cell.length_b   1.000
_cell.length_c   1.000
_cell.angle_alpha   90.00
_cell.angle_beta   90.00
_cell.angle_gamma   90.00
#
_symmetry.space_group_name_H-M   'P 1'
#
loop_
_entity.id
_entity.type
_entity.pdbx_description
1 polymer ?
#
loop_
_entity_poly.entity_id
_entity_poly.type
_entity_poly.pdbx_seq_one_letter_code
_entity_poly.pdbx_strand_id
1 'polypeptide(L)'
;MPARFCGAGKLLVALAFLACVSGVSATNTAIVHTAPWYGLHGPDQAHDQTKLTTRPSGGHSRPVVDENDEERGIGIGDIPGAAQLIYKMTSDKQKAANRLFQHFNLGNKASNMFTNAKFLEWKKTVAMSFKTNPEAANAAMYLTMKSQLGDESLAKMLATEREVSATASTAKELQAVQFAHWISSDVRADGAFKLFKLDRGEDNIFARPEFRSWISFLIRRKDESPVDGLLTTAMMYGLHAHYSDEALAKMTFAAKEVPRSSNAATKVQNALFSEWTSKTEVDVFKLLKLDKAGDDIFQSPTFSTWVLYLRELERTDDDLAVKIIAVLRERFGEGDLAKMLYTAKQDAPFADKLVISNLQKAQFTRWREQGKNPARFLPDADPTTVAIVKSYRDFYHS
;
A
#
# COMPACT_ATOMS: atom_id res chain seq x y z
N MET A 1 3.56 53.24 -44.52
CA MET A 1 3.24 53.32 -45.97
C MET A 1 4.33 54.17 -46.63
N PRO A 2 4.86 53.85 -47.82
CA PRO A 2 4.83 52.56 -48.57
C PRO A 2 5.66 51.48 -47.81
N ALA A 3 6.43 50.49 -48.32
CA ALA A 3 6.77 49.91 -49.65
C ALA A 3 7.12 48.38 -49.43
N ARG A 4 7.20 47.40 -50.35
CA ARG A 4 7.22 47.26 -51.83
C ARG A 4 8.57 47.48 -52.56
N PHE A 5 9.10 46.58 -53.43
CA PHE A 5 8.80 45.14 -53.70
C PHE A 5 9.90 44.46 -54.58
N CYS A 6 9.96 43.11 -54.55
CA CYS A 6 10.38 42.17 -55.64
C CYS A 6 11.86 41.80 -55.91
N GLY A 7 12.08 40.58 -56.47
CA GLY A 7 13.37 40.04 -56.95
C GLY A 7 13.90 38.82 -56.17
N ALA A 8 13.30 37.62 -56.15
CA ALA A 8 12.97 36.68 -57.24
C ALA A 8 14.20 36.01 -57.91
N GLY A 9 14.58 34.82 -57.42
CA GLY A 9 15.58 33.93 -58.03
C GLY A 9 15.34 32.47 -57.61
N LYS A 10 15.25 31.54 -58.56
CA LYS A 10 14.93 30.12 -58.31
C LYS A 10 16.19 29.26 -58.40
N LEU A 11 16.30 28.23 -57.57
CA LEU A 11 16.97 26.99 -57.96
C LEU A 11 16.18 25.78 -57.47
N LEU A 12 15.96 24.82 -58.36
CA LEU A 12 15.27 23.56 -58.10
C LEU A 12 16.27 22.43 -58.34
N VAL A 13 16.56 21.63 -57.31
CA VAL A 13 17.10 20.29 -57.48
C VAL A 13 16.31 19.37 -56.56
N ALA A 14 15.44 18.56 -57.16
CA ALA A 14 14.79 17.45 -56.49
C ALA A 14 15.40 16.15 -57.03
N LEU A 15 15.85 15.29 -56.12
CA LEU A 15 16.11 13.88 -56.42
C LEU A 15 15.64 13.07 -55.23
N ALA A 16 14.66 12.19 -55.46
CA ALA A 16 14.07 11.35 -54.44
C ALA A 16 14.66 9.93 -54.52
N PHE A 17 14.80 9.29 -53.37
CA PHE A 17 14.81 7.83 -53.28
C PHE A 17 13.93 7.39 -52.12
N LEU A 18 12.96 6.53 -52.42
CA LEU A 18 12.21 5.79 -51.41
C LEU A 18 13.04 4.59 -50.95
N ALA A 19 13.05 4.34 -49.64
CA ALA A 19 13.20 3.01 -49.07
C ALA A 19 12.31 2.94 -47.81
N CYS A 20 11.46 1.92 -47.72
CA CYS A 20 10.44 1.85 -46.68
C CYS A 20 10.99 1.30 -45.36
N VAL A 21 10.61 1.93 -44.25
CA VAL A 21 10.34 1.20 -42.99
C VAL A 21 8.93 1.57 -42.54
N SER A 22 8.16 0.56 -42.17
CA SER A 22 6.76 0.69 -41.73
C SER A 22 6.64 1.53 -40.45
N GLY A 23 5.64 2.41 -40.40
CA GLY A 23 5.44 3.30 -39.26
C GLY A 23 4.88 2.62 -38.02
N VAL A 24 5.17 3.20 -36.86
CA VAL A 24 4.37 3.04 -35.63
C VAL A 24 3.80 4.41 -35.31
N SER A 25 2.50 4.59 -35.54
CA SER A 25 1.78 5.73 -34.98
C SER A 25 1.70 5.51 -33.47
N ALA A 26 2.35 6.37 -32.69
CA ALA A 26 2.30 6.31 -31.23
C ALA A 26 0.94 6.82 -30.74
N THR A 27 -0.11 6.02 -30.92
CA THR A 27 -1.38 6.18 -30.20
C THR A 27 -1.08 5.98 -28.72
N ASN A 28 -0.85 7.09 -28.01
CA ASN A 28 -0.56 7.08 -26.58
C ASN A 28 -1.86 6.89 -25.79
N THR A 29 -2.58 5.80 -26.09
CA THR A 29 -3.67 5.27 -25.26
C THR A 29 -3.03 4.86 -23.94
N ALA A 30 -3.17 5.71 -22.93
CA ALA A 30 -2.92 5.31 -21.55
C ALA A 30 -3.83 4.10 -21.27
N ILE A 31 -3.22 2.93 -21.13
CA ILE A 31 -3.95 1.73 -20.72
C ILE A 31 -4.34 1.98 -19.27
N VAL A 32 -5.59 2.40 -19.07
CA VAL A 32 -6.22 2.39 -17.75
C VAL A 32 -6.28 0.93 -17.33
N HIS A 33 -5.34 0.52 -16.48
CA HIS A 33 -5.38 -0.79 -15.84
C HIS A 33 -6.54 -0.78 -14.83
N THR A 34 -7.75 -1.02 -15.34
CA THR A 34 -8.90 -1.44 -14.54
C THR A 34 -8.53 -2.78 -13.90
N ALA A 35 -8.15 -2.73 -12.62
CA ALA A 35 -7.83 -3.93 -11.86
C ALA A 35 -9.11 -4.78 -11.76
N PRO A 36 -9.16 -5.99 -12.35
CA PRO A 36 -10.40 -6.73 -12.43
C PRO A 36 -10.77 -7.33 -11.07
N TRP A 37 -12.04 -7.63 -10.87
CA TRP A 37 -12.66 -7.91 -9.57
C TRP A 37 -12.36 -9.32 -9.01
N TYR A 38 -11.25 -9.94 -9.41
CA TYR A 38 -10.85 -11.30 -9.04
C TYR A 38 -10.72 -11.54 -7.52
N GLY A 39 -10.48 -10.48 -6.73
CA GLY A 39 -10.38 -10.54 -5.27
C GLY A 39 -11.69 -10.83 -4.51
N LEU A 40 -12.81 -11.07 -5.20
CA LEU A 40 -14.10 -11.42 -4.56
C LEU A 40 -14.28 -12.92 -4.25
N HIS A 41 -13.35 -13.78 -4.68
CA HIS A 41 -13.24 -15.12 -4.12
C HIS A 41 -12.56 -15.03 -2.75
N GLY A 42 -13.37 -15.09 -1.68
CA GLY A 42 -12.86 -15.16 -0.31
C GLY A 42 -12.03 -16.44 -0.07
N PRO A 43 -11.17 -16.47 0.95
CA PRO A 43 -10.43 -17.67 1.30
C PRO A 43 -11.38 -18.78 1.75
N ASP A 44 -11.18 -20.01 1.28
CA ASP A 44 -11.94 -21.19 1.70
C ASP A 44 -11.78 -21.42 3.22
N GLN A 45 -12.77 -20.98 4.01
CA GLN A 45 -12.82 -21.26 5.44
C GLN A 45 -13.32 -22.68 5.69
N ALA A 46 -12.44 -23.65 5.43
CA ALA A 46 -12.60 -25.06 5.80
C ALA A 46 -12.55 -25.25 7.32
N HIS A 47 -13.61 -24.83 8.01
CA HIS A 47 -13.88 -25.19 9.40
C HIS A 47 -14.26 -26.69 9.48
N ASP A 48 -13.28 -27.58 9.69
CA ASP A 48 -13.54 -28.99 10.03
C ASP A 48 -13.37 -29.22 11.54
N GLN A 49 -14.44 -29.72 12.17
CA GLN A 49 -14.40 -30.29 13.52
C GLN A 49 -14.59 -31.81 13.45
N THR A 50 -13.50 -32.56 13.29
CA THR A 50 -13.52 -34.02 13.51
C THR A 50 -12.39 -34.49 14.43
N LYS A 51 -12.76 -34.88 15.66
CA LYS A 51 -11.93 -35.74 16.49
C LYS A 51 -12.12 -37.19 16.04
N LEU A 52 -11.06 -37.84 15.57
CA LEU A 52 -10.94 -39.30 15.74
C LEU A 52 -9.47 -39.72 15.89
N THR A 53 -9.22 -40.68 16.76
CA THR A 53 -7.86 -41.11 17.14
C THR A 53 -7.44 -42.40 16.44
N THR A 54 -6.27 -42.43 15.82
CA THR A 54 -5.34 -43.57 15.84
C THR A 54 -3.94 -43.17 15.33
N ARG A 55 -2.95 -44.07 15.47
CA ARG A 55 -1.51 -43.83 15.23
C ARG A 55 -0.95 -44.90 14.25
N PRO A 56 0.31 -44.86 13.81
CA PRO A 56 0.72 -44.34 12.51
C PRO A 56 1.25 -45.42 11.55
N SER A 57 1.45 -45.07 10.28
CA SER A 57 2.43 -45.72 9.41
C SER A 57 3.08 -44.71 8.46
N GLY A 58 4.31 -44.95 8.03
CA GLY A 58 5.17 -43.96 7.38
C GLY A 58 5.12 -43.95 5.86
N GLY A 59 5.17 -42.76 5.27
CA GLY A 59 5.41 -42.52 3.85
C GLY A 59 6.20 -41.22 3.67
N HIS A 60 7.21 -41.21 2.79
CA HIS A 60 8.09 -40.04 2.62
C HIS A 60 7.46 -38.99 1.70
N SER A 61 6.87 -37.95 2.28
CA SER A 61 6.52 -36.71 1.57
C SER A 61 7.64 -35.68 1.72
N ARG A 62 8.02 -35.03 0.61
CA ARG A 62 8.88 -33.84 0.65
C ARG A 62 8.15 -32.71 1.39
N PRO A 63 8.81 -31.94 2.27
CA PRO A 63 8.22 -30.72 2.80
C PRO A 63 7.95 -29.74 1.65
N VAL A 64 6.71 -29.23 1.58
CA VAL A 64 6.48 -27.88 1.07
C VAL A 64 7.13 -26.93 2.07
N VAL A 65 7.89 -25.95 1.59
CA VAL A 65 8.46 -24.93 2.48
C VAL A 65 7.34 -23.96 2.86
N ASP A 66 6.95 -23.99 4.12
CA ASP A 66 6.08 -22.98 4.71
C ASP A 66 6.92 -21.73 5.01
N GLU A 67 6.71 -20.63 4.27
CA GLU A 67 7.52 -19.41 4.37
C GLU A 67 7.26 -18.59 5.66
N ASN A 68 6.52 -19.12 6.64
CA ASN A 68 6.18 -18.41 7.88
C ASN A 68 7.21 -18.53 9.03
N ASP A 69 8.23 -19.39 8.96
CA ASP A 69 9.05 -19.77 10.14
C ASP A 69 10.39 -19.00 10.32
N GLU A 70 10.74 -18.02 9.46
CA GLU A 70 11.99 -17.22 9.58
C GLU A 70 11.86 -15.90 10.36
N GLU A 71 10.67 -15.47 10.80
CA GLU A 71 10.53 -14.36 11.77
C GLU A 71 10.54 -14.83 13.24
N ARG A 72 11.24 -15.94 13.51
CA ARG A 72 11.73 -16.30 14.85
C ARG A 72 12.75 -15.27 15.32
N GLY A 73 12.23 -14.20 15.92
CA GLY A 73 13.00 -13.01 16.27
C GLY A 73 14.25 -13.29 17.08
N ILE A 74 15.33 -12.59 16.71
CA ILE A 74 16.44 -12.31 17.63
C ILE A 74 15.82 -11.68 18.88
N GLY A 75 16.24 -12.12 20.07
CA GLY A 75 15.85 -11.50 21.34
C GLY A 75 16.40 -10.08 21.46
N ILE A 76 15.72 -9.11 20.86
CA ILE A 76 16.03 -7.67 20.96
C ILE A 76 15.42 -7.06 22.23
N GLY A 77 14.56 -7.82 22.93
CA GLY A 77 14.12 -7.54 24.29
C GLY A 77 15.20 -7.81 25.32
N ASP A 78 16.29 -7.02 25.29
CA ASP A 78 17.17 -6.75 26.43
C ASP A 78 18.18 -5.61 26.10
N ILE A 79 17.66 -4.42 25.74
CA ILE A 79 18.49 -3.18 25.67
C ILE A 79 17.95 -2.00 26.53
N PRO A 80 17.67 -2.16 27.84
CA PRO A 80 17.41 -1.01 28.74
C PRO A 80 18.57 0.00 28.82
N GLY A 81 19.78 -0.36 28.37
CA GLY A 81 20.98 0.47 28.48
C GLY A 81 21.12 1.60 27.46
N ALA A 82 20.64 1.42 26.22
CA ALA A 82 20.98 2.31 25.10
C ALA A 82 20.55 3.77 25.32
N ALA A 83 19.33 4.00 25.85
CA ALA A 83 18.83 5.33 26.20
C ALA A 83 19.74 6.04 27.24
N GLN A 84 20.16 5.31 28.29
CA GLN A 84 21.04 5.86 29.33
C GLN A 84 22.49 6.07 28.83
N LEU A 85 22.94 5.29 27.85
CA LEU A 85 24.25 5.46 27.22
C LEU A 85 24.30 6.73 26.37
N ILE A 86 23.24 7.02 25.60
CA ILE A 86 23.15 8.23 24.75
C ILE A 86 23.29 9.51 25.57
N TYR A 87 22.68 9.57 26.76
CA TYR A 87 22.71 10.76 27.63
C TYR A 87 24.09 11.05 28.27
N LYS A 88 25.10 10.18 28.11
CA LYS A 88 26.41 10.26 28.79
C LYS A 88 27.60 10.59 27.87
N MET A 89 27.37 10.91 26.60
CA MET A 89 28.42 10.90 25.55
C MET A 89 29.15 12.24 25.32
N THR A 90 29.73 12.84 26.36
CA THR A 90 30.79 13.88 26.24
C THR A 90 32.22 13.30 26.29
N SER A 91 32.35 11.96 26.28
CA SER A 91 33.63 11.24 26.37
C SER A 91 34.56 11.48 25.18
N ASP A 92 35.88 11.42 25.43
CA ASP A 92 36.88 11.59 24.36
C ASP A 92 36.86 10.45 23.33
N LYS A 93 36.32 9.27 23.68
CA LYS A 93 36.06 8.18 22.74
C LYS A 93 35.05 8.59 21.66
N GLN A 94 33.99 9.34 22.03
CA GLN A 94 33.05 9.89 21.05
C GLN A 94 33.72 10.95 20.16
N LYS A 95 34.53 11.84 20.77
CA LYS A 95 35.27 12.87 20.02
C LYS A 95 36.24 12.25 19.00
N ALA A 96 36.89 11.15 19.38
CA ALA A 96 37.76 10.38 18.49
C ALA A 96 36.97 9.68 17.36
N ALA A 97 35.84 9.04 17.67
CA ALA A 97 34.96 8.42 16.67
C ALA A 97 34.46 9.43 15.62
N ASN A 98 34.01 10.61 16.06
CA ASN A 98 33.58 11.71 15.20
C ASN A 98 34.73 12.21 14.30
N ARG A 99 35.91 12.48 14.87
CA ARG A 99 37.08 12.96 14.12
C ARG A 99 37.56 11.96 13.07
N LEU A 100 37.55 10.66 13.39
CA LEU A 100 37.98 9.62 12.44
C LEU A 100 36.98 9.46 11.28
N PHE A 101 35.68 9.54 11.55
CA PHE A 101 34.64 9.51 10.50
C PHE A 101 34.79 10.69 9.51
N GLN A 102 35.07 11.88 10.04
CA GLN A 102 35.34 13.08 9.25
C GLN A 102 36.65 12.96 8.46
N HIS A 103 37.74 12.49 9.08
CA HIS A 103 39.03 12.27 8.41
C HIS A 103 38.93 11.29 7.23
N PHE A 104 38.10 10.25 7.35
CA PHE A 104 37.84 9.30 6.27
C PHE A 104 36.87 9.82 5.20
N ASN A 105 36.26 11.00 5.38
CA ASN A 105 35.26 11.63 4.52
C ASN A 105 33.97 10.78 4.32
N LEU A 106 33.55 10.08 5.38
CA LEU A 106 32.38 9.18 5.35
C LEU A 106 31.02 9.92 5.40
N GLY A 107 31.01 11.25 5.54
CA GLY A 107 29.80 12.07 5.50
C GLY A 107 29.23 12.27 4.08
N ASN A 108 30.01 11.99 3.03
CA ASN A 108 29.51 12.02 1.66
C ASN A 108 28.62 10.79 1.42
N LYS A 109 27.40 10.99 0.91
CA LYS A 109 26.30 10.00 0.92
C LYS A 109 26.43 8.91 -0.15
N ALA A 110 27.54 8.17 -0.12
CA ALA A 110 27.81 7.06 -1.02
C ALA A 110 26.86 5.88 -0.75
N SER A 111 26.26 5.32 -1.82
CA SER A 111 25.33 4.19 -1.78
C SER A 111 25.97 2.82 -1.45
N ASN A 112 27.22 2.83 -1.00
CA ASN A 112 27.99 1.66 -0.60
C ASN A 112 28.80 1.92 0.69
N MET A 113 28.39 2.87 1.52
CA MET A 113 29.14 3.25 2.73
C MET A 113 29.40 2.03 3.64
N PHE A 114 28.42 1.14 3.82
CA PHE A 114 28.57 -0.01 4.73
C PHE A 114 29.56 -1.07 4.22
N THR A 115 29.87 -1.11 2.92
CA THR A 115 30.90 -1.99 2.34
C THR A 115 32.21 -1.26 2.03
N ASN A 116 32.30 0.05 2.29
CA ASN A 116 33.49 0.85 2.07
C ASN A 116 34.61 0.47 3.06
N ALA A 117 35.81 0.19 2.56
CA ALA A 117 36.95 -0.21 3.39
C ALA A 117 37.25 0.76 4.56
N LYS A 118 37.12 2.08 4.34
CA LYS A 118 37.31 3.09 5.40
C LYS A 118 36.21 3.06 6.45
N PHE A 119 34.97 2.77 6.06
CA PHE A 119 33.86 2.61 7.01
C PHE A 119 34.04 1.35 7.86
N LEU A 120 34.50 0.25 7.25
CA LEU A 120 34.82 -1.00 7.98
C LEU A 120 35.99 -0.81 8.95
N GLU A 121 37.04 -0.08 8.54
CA GLU A 121 38.15 0.32 9.41
C GLU A 121 37.70 1.23 10.57
N TRP A 122 36.81 2.19 10.30
CA TRP A 122 36.21 3.03 11.32
C TRP A 122 35.32 2.22 12.29
N LYS A 123 34.42 1.35 11.79
CA LYS A 123 33.59 0.45 12.62
C LYS A 123 34.49 -0.37 13.56
N LYS A 124 35.55 -0.98 13.01
CA LYS A 124 36.54 -1.75 13.77
C LYS A 124 37.24 -0.91 14.83
N THR A 125 37.65 0.32 14.50
CA THR A 125 38.37 1.22 15.44
C THR A 125 37.47 1.72 16.57
N VAL A 126 36.20 2.05 16.28
CA VAL A 126 35.21 2.40 17.30
C VAL A 126 34.92 1.18 18.18
N ALA A 127 34.66 0.00 17.62
CA ALA A 127 34.47 -1.23 18.40
C ALA A 127 35.68 -1.55 19.30
N MET A 128 36.92 -1.38 18.80
CA MET A 128 38.14 -1.55 19.60
C MET A 128 38.31 -0.51 20.72
N SER A 129 37.62 0.62 20.65
CA SER A 129 37.60 1.64 21.72
C SER A 129 36.60 1.29 22.85
N PHE A 130 35.64 0.40 22.58
CA PHE A 130 34.55 0.01 23.47
C PHE A 130 34.48 -1.53 23.68
N LYS A 131 35.61 -2.24 23.64
CA LYS A 131 35.71 -3.72 23.70
C LYS A 131 34.90 -4.41 24.81
N THR A 132 34.71 -3.75 25.95
CA THR A 132 33.96 -4.27 27.11
C THR A 132 32.47 -3.91 27.13
N ASN A 133 31.99 -3.15 26.14
CA ASN A 133 30.58 -2.77 26.01
C ASN A 133 30.24 -2.52 24.52
N PRO A 134 29.80 -3.55 23.78
CA PRO A 134 29.40 -3.44 22.38
C PRO A 134 28.20 -2.49 22.13
N GLU A 135 27.26 -2.37 23.06
CA GLU A 135 26.15 -1.43 22.96
C GLU A 135 26.65 0.02 22.92
N ALA A 136 27.61 0.36 23.79
CA ALA A 136 28.26 1.67 23.79
C ALA A 136 29.06 1.94 22.51
N ALA A 137 29.60 0.88 21.87
CA ALA A 137 30.21 0.99 20.54
C ALA A 137 29.17 1.37 19.48
N ASN A 138 28.04 0.65 19.44
CA ASN A 138 26.96 0.89 18.47
C ASN A 138 26.27 2.25 18.73
N ALA A 139 26.11 2.65 19.99
CA ALA A 139 25.68 3.99 20.38
C ALA A 139 26.63 5.07 19.84
N ALA A 140 27.95 4.89 20.02
CA ALA A 140 28.94 5.83 19.52
C ALA A 140 28.95 5.93 17.98
N MET A 141 28.78 4.80 17.28
CA MET A 141 28.65 4.76 15.82
C MET A 141 27.39 5.48 15.35
N TYR A 142 26.22 5.14 15.91
CA TYR A 142 24.94 5.78 15.57
C TYR A 142 24.98 7.30 15.80
N LEU A 143 25.46 7.75 16.98
CA LEU A 143 25.56 9.18 17.28
C LEU A 143 26.53 9.91 16.35
N THR A 144 27.65 9.27 15.98
CA THR A 144 28.56 9.81 14.95
C THR A 144 27.81 10.01 13.63
N MET A 145 27.20 8.94 13.10
CA MET A 145 26.51 8.95 11.81
C MET A 145 25.32 9.93 11.81
N LYS A 146 24.54 9.98 12.88
CA LYS A 146 23.42 10.92 13.05
C LYS A 146 23.88 12.37 12.96
N SER A 147 25.01 12.70 13.60
CA SER A 147 25.56 14.06 13.61
C SER A 147 26.09 14.53 12.25
N GLN A 148 26.52 13.61 11.38
CA GLN A 148 27.11 13.95 10.07
C GLN A 148 26.12 13.80 8.91
N LEU A 149 25.15 12.89 8.99
CA LEU A 149 24.20 12.59 7.90
C LEU A 149 22.81 13.21 8.11
N GLY A 150 22.43 13.50 9.36
CA GLY A 150 21.06 13.84 9.76
C GLY A 150 20.19 12.59 9.96
N ASP A 151 19.24 12.66 10.91
CA ASP A 151 18.46 11.49 11.37
C ASP A 151 17.62 10.86 10.24
N GLU A 152 16.99 11.68 9.40
CA GLU A 152 16.15 11.22 8.27
C GLU A 152 16.96 10.48 7.19
N SER A 153 18.16 10.99 6.88
CA SER A 153 19.05 10.34 5.91
C SER A 153 19.64 9.05 6.47
N LEU A 154 19.95 9.03 7.78
CA LEU A 154 20.42 7.83 8.46
C LEU A 154 19.31 6.76 8.56
N ALA A 155 18.08 7.16 8.90
CA ALA A 155 16.91 6.27 8.94
C ALA A 155 16.68 5.56 7.59
N LYS A 156 16.64 6.32 6.49
CA LYS A 156 16.50 5.76 5.14
C LYS A 156 17.68 4.86 4.72
N MET A 157 18.90 5.28 5.04
CA MET A 157 20.11 4.50 4.76
C MET A 157 20.08 3.15 5.50
N LEU A 158 19.84 3.17 6.82
CA LEU A 158 19.74 1.96 7.65
C LEU A 158 18.59 1.05 7.21
N ALA A 159 17.45 1.63 6.84
CA ALA A 159 16.33 0.85 6.31
C ALA A 159 16.68 0.14 5.00
N THR A 160 17.46 0.77 4.12
CA THR A 160 17.91 0.16 2.84
C THR A 160 18.93 -0.95 3.10
N GLU A 161 19.94 -0.68 3.93
CA GLU A 161 21.01 -1.64 4.26
C GLU A 161 20.49 -2.85 5.07
N ARG A 162 19.37 -2.72 5.80
CA ARG A 162 18.69 -3.84 6.50
C ARG A 162 18.23 -4.95 5.54
N GLU A 163 17.94 -4.61 4.28
CA GLU A 163 17.47 -5.56 3.26
C GLU A 163 18.63 -6.18 2.45
N VAL A 164 19.86 -5.70 2.63
CA VAL A 164 21.06 -6.18 1.91
C VAL A 164 21.80 -7.19 2.79
N SER A 165 21.84 -8.46 2.37
CA SER A 165 22.35 -9.58 3.18
C SER A 165 23.75 -9.36 3.79
N ALA A 166 24.65 -8.71 3.05
CA ALA A 166 26.03 -8.44 3.49
C ALA A 166 26.14 -7.35 4.59
N THR A 167 25.15 -6.47 4.73
CA THR A 167 25.19 -5.31 5.65
C THR A 167 24.06 -5.33 6.69
N ALA A 168 23.07 -6.21 6.51
CA ALA A 168 21.86 -6.33 7.33
C ALA A 168 22.10 -6.47 8.84
N SER A 169 23.13 -7.19 9.32
CA SER A 169 23.39 -7.25 10.78
C SER A 169 23.78 -5.88 11.31
N THR A 170 24.69 -5.18 10.64
CA THR A 170 25.17 -3.85 11.06
C THR A 170 24.07 -2.80 10.95
N ALA A 171 23.19 -2.92 9.94
CA ALA A 171 22.00 -2.09 9.83
C ALA A 171 21.02 -2.34 10.99
N LYS A 172 20.72 -3.59 11.33
CA LYS A 172 19.85 -3.97 12.46
C LYS A 172 20.45 -3.55 13.82
N GLU A 173 21.75 -3.75 14.02
CA GLU A 173 22.53 -3.30 15.19
C GLU A 173 22.36 -1.78 15.43
N LEU A 174 22.49 -0.96 14.37
CA LEU A 174 22.36 0.49 14.45
C LEU A 174 20.89 0.95 14.52
N GLN A 175 19.95 0.23 13.91
CA GLN A 175 18.51 0.50 14.07
C GLN A 175 18.02 0.23 15.49
N ALA A 176 18.51 -0.80 16.18
CA ALA A 176 18.16 -1.04 17.58
C ALA A 176 18.51 0.18 18.47
N VAL A 177 19.67 0.80 18.22
CA VAL A 177 20.08 2.06 18.87
C VAL A 177 19.21 3.24 18.42
N GLN A 178 18.93 3.38 17.12
CA GLN A 178 18.04 4.43 16.59
C GLN A 178 16.65 4.38 17.24
N PHE A 179 16.08 3.19 17.37
CA PHE A 179 14.76 3.00 17.96
C PHE A 179 14.78 3.29 19.46
N ALA A 180 15.77 2.82 20.20
CA ALA A 180 15.94 3.19 21.62
C ALA A 180 16.10 4.70 21.81
N HIS A 181 16.86 5.39 20.94
CA HIS A 181 16.99 6.85 20.97
C HIS A 181 15.64 7.55 20.74
N TRP A 182 14.90 7.13 19.71
CA TRP A 182 13.59 7.68 19.36
C TRP A 182 12.51 7.38 20.40
N ILE A 183 12.53 6.20 21.03
CA ILE A 183 11.63 5.84 22.13
C ILE A 183 11.93 6.71 23.35
N SER A 184 13.21 6.86 23.74
CA SER A 184 13.62 7.76 24.83
C SER A 184 13.44 9.26 24.54
N SER A 185 13.14 9.62 23.28
CA SER A 185 12.82 10.99 22.83
C SER A 185 11.33 11.14 22.49
N ASP A 186 10.48 10.21 22.92
CA ASP A 186 9.02 10.17 22.72
C ASP A 186 8.53 10.42 21.27
N VAL A 187 9.24 9.88 20.27
CA VAL A 187 9.03 10.20 18.84
C VAL A 187 7.66 9.77 18.24
N ARG A 188 6.78 9.12 19.02
CA ARG A 188 5.46 8.55 18.63
C ARG A 188 5.47 7.80 17.28
N ALA A 189 4.31 7.50 16.69
CA ALA A 189 4.23 6.70 15.45
C ALA A 189 4.37 7.55 14.18
N ASP A 190 3.70 8.70 14.13
CA ASP A 190 3.74 9.67 13.03
C ASP A 190 5.11 10.37 12.93
N GLY A 191 5.75 10.67 14.07
CA GLY A 191 7.09 11.26 14.10
C GLY A 191 8.12 10.34 13.44
N ALA A 192 8.10 9.05 13.77
CA ALA A 192 8.94 8.05 13.10
C ALA A 192 8.58 7.87 11.62
N PHE A 193 7.30 7.96 11.25
CA PHE A 193 6.83 7.87 9.86
C PHE A 193 7.41 9.01 8.98
N LYS A 194 7.43 10.24 9.51
CA LYS A 194 8.09 11.41 8.90
C LYS A 194 9.61 11.24 8.82
N LEU A 195 10.26 10.73 9.87
CA LEU A 195 11.71 10.46 9.87
C LEU A 195 12.11 9.42 8.82
N PHE A 196 11.24 8.46 8.54
CA PHE A 196 11.38 7.47 7.46
C PHE A 196 10.97 7.98 6.06
N LYS A 197 10.53 9.25 5.93
CA LYS A 197 9.99 9.83 4.69
C LYS A 197 8.88 8.99 4.07
N LEU A 198 7.97 8.51 4.91
CA LEU A 198 6.73 7.85 4.48
C LEU A 198 5.57 8.85 4.39
N ASP A 199 5.76 10.10 4.85
CA ASP A 199 4.83 11.23 4.80
C ASP A 199 4.68 11.88 3.39
N ARG A 200 5.39 11.38 2.37
CA ARG A 200 5.55 12.05 1.07
C ARG A 200 5.62 11.07 -0.10
N GLY A 201 4.85 11.39 -1.14
CA GLY A 201 5.03 10.84 -2.48
C GLY A 201 4.10 9.67 -2.81
N GLU A 202 3.58 9.73 -4.04
CA GLU A 202 2.65 8.81 -4.72
C GLU A 202 3.15 7.36 -4.92
N ASP A 203 4.33 7.00 -4.39
CA ASP A 203 4.87 5.65 -4.47
C ASP A 203 4.15 4.64 -3.55
N ASN A 204 4.23 3.35 -3.90
CA ASN A 204 3.78 2.26 -3.05
C ASN A 204 4.65 2.15 -1.77
N ILE A 205 4.24 2.87 -0.71
CA ILE A 205 4.97 2.91 0.56
C ILE A 205 5.13 1.52 1.20
N PHE A 206 4.17 0.63 1.01
CA PHE A 206 4.16 -0.71 1.61
C PHE A 206 5.25 -1.63 1.02
N ALA A 207 5.75 -1.34 -0.18
CA ALA A 207 6.88 -2.05 -0.79
C ALA A 207 8.25 -1.59 -0.26
N ARG A 208 8.33 -0.39 0.36
CA ARG A 208 9.58 0.26 0.75
C ARG A 208 10.29 -0.40 1.94
N PRO A 209 11.64 -0.41 1.99
CA PRO A 209 12.40 -0.79 3.18
C PRO A 209 12.11 0.08 4.41
N GLU A 210 11.84 1.37 4.19
CA GLU A 210 11.53 2.31 5.26
C GLU A 210 10.23 1.94 6.01
N PHE A 211 9.21 1.41 5.30
CA PHE A 211 7.96 0.94 5.94
C PHE A 211 8.18 -0.28 6.83
N ARG A 212 8.99 -1.27 6.38
CA ARG A 212 9.39 -2.42 7.21
C ARG A 212 10.13 -2.00 8.47
N SER A 213 10.98 -0.97 8.35
CA SER A 213 11.74 -0.41 9.47
C SER A 213 10.84 0.35 10.44
N TRP A 214 9.84 1.08 9.94
CA TRP A 214 8.81 1.74 10.76
C TRP A 214 7.95 0.73 11.53
N ILE A 215 7.48 -0.35 10.91
CA ILE A 215 6.77 -1.43 11.62
C ILE A 215 7.67 -2.07 12.69
N SER A 216 8.95 -2.31 12.39
CA SER A 216 9.93 -2.83 13.37
C SER A 216 10.09 -1.89 14.58
N PHE A 217 10.04 -0.58 14.36
CA PHE A 217 10.05 0.44 15.41
C PHE A 217 8.76 0.45 16.25
N LEU A 218 7.58 0.29 15.64
CA LEU A 218 6.32 0.21 16.37
C LEU A 218 6.28 -1.03 17.28
N ILE A 219 6.76 -2.18 16.79
CA ILE A 219 6.92 -3.40 17.60
C ILE A 219 7.84 -3.11 18.79
N ARG A 220 9.03 -2.55 18.55
CA ARG A 220 10.00 -2.22 19.60
C ARG A 220 9.40 -1.29 20.67
N ARG A 221 8.68 -0.24 20.26
CA ARG A 221 7.96 0.64 21.21
C ARG A 221 6.89 -0.11 21.99
N LYS A 222 6.07 -0.95 21.35
CA LYS A 222 4.99 -1.71 22.03
C LYS A 222 5.53 -2.67 23.10
N ASP A 223 6.79 -3.08 23.00
CA ASP A 223 7.46 -3.94 23.99
C ASP A 223 8.16 -3.15 25.10
N GLU A 224 8.65 -1.93 24.83
CA GLU A 224 9.27 -1.04 25.84
C GLU A 224 8.26 -0.08 26.52
N SER A 225 7.12 0.18 25.89
CA SER A 225 6.04 1.08 26.32
C SER A 225 4.68 0.41 26.08
N PRO A 226 4.20 -0.45 27.00
CA PRO A 226 2.88 -1.08 26.90
C PRO A 226 1.71 -0.07 26.91
N VAL A 227 1.96 1.18 27.28
CA VAL A 227 0.98 2.27 27.34
C VAL A 227 0.55 2.74 25.94
N ASP A 228 1.38 2.55 24.91
CA ASP A 228 1.05 2.92 23.51
C ASP A 228 0.09 1.94 22.82
N GLY A 229 -0.39 0.89 23.52
CA GLY A 229 -1.53 0.07 23.11
C GLY A 229 -1.21 -1.07 22.12
N LEU A 230 -2.16 -1.38 21.24
CA LEU A 230 -2.01 -2.45 20.24
C LEU A 230 -1.20 -1.98 19.03
N LEU A 231 -0.40 -2.88 18.45
CA LEU A 231 0.42 -2.60 17.26
C LEU A 231 -0.42 -2.00 16.11
N THR A 232 -1.61 -2.55 15.86
CA THR A 232 -2.54 -2.06 14.85
C THR A 232 -2.98 -0.63 15.12
N THR A 233 -3.27 -0.27 16.39
CA THR A 233 -3.68 1.09 16.77
C THR A 233 -2.55 2.09 16.55
N ALA A 234 -1.31 1.75 16.94
CA ALA A 234 -0.14 2.59 16.69
C ALA A 234 0.15 2.76 15.18
N MET A 235 -0.05 1.69 14.39
CA MET A 235 0.09 1.71 12.94
C MET A 235 -0.96 2.62 12.29
N MET A 236 -2.25 2.43 12.61
CA MET A 236 -3.32 3.24 12.02
C MET A 236 -3.23 4.71 12.45
N TYR A 237 -2.85 5.00 13.70
CA TYR A 237 -2.60 6.38 14.15
C TYR A 237 -1.50 7.06 13.30
N GLY A 238 -0.39 6.37 13.03
CA GLY A 238 0.69 6.93 12.19
C GLY A 238 0.34 7.05 10.70
N LEU A 239 -0.56 6.20 10.18
CA LEU A 239 -1.08 6.30 8.82
C LEU A 239 -2.09 7.44 8.65
N HIS A 240 -3.09 7.51 9.54
CA HIS A 240 -4.13 8.55 9.54
C HIS A 240 -3.59 9.96 9.81
N ALA A 241 -2.41 10.08 10.42
CA ALA A 241 -1.70 11.36 10.54
C ALA A 241 -1.22 11.94 9.18
N HIS A 242 -1.22 11.13 8.11
CA HIS A 242 -0.67 11.50 6.79
C HIS A 242 -1.57 11.18 5.59
N TYR A 243 -2.49 10.22 5.73
CA TYR A 243 -3.35 9.75 4.66
C TYR A 243 -4.79 9.62 5.17
N SER A 244 -5.77 10.05 4.36
CA SER A 244 -7.18 9.76 4.62
C SER A 244 -7.53 8.31 4.29
N ASP A 245 -8.65 7.82 4.82
CA ASP A 245 -9.25 6.53 4.43
C ASP A 245 -9.33 6.34 2.90
N GLU A 246 -9.75 7.39 2.17
CA GLU A 246 -9.79 7.40 0.70
C GLU A 246 -8.40 7.15 0.07
N ALA A 247 -7.36 7.78 0.61
CA ALA A 247 -6.00 7.61 0.12
C ALA A 247 -5.46 6.21 0.48
N LEU A 248 -5.65 5.77 1.73
CA LEU A 248 -5.25 4.44 2.19
C LEU A 248 -5.98 3.33 1.43
N ALA A 249 -7.27 3.50 1.09
CA ALA A 249 -8.01 2.59 0.23
C ALA A 249 -7.39 2.47 -1.16
N LYS A 250 -7.12 3.60 -1.84
CA LYS A 250 -6.45 3.63 -3.16
C LYS A 250 -5.07 2.98 -3.11
N MET A 251 -4.27 3.32 -2.10
CA MET A 251 -2.90 2.82 -1.94
C MET A 251 -2.86 1.34 -1.59
N THR A 252 -3.72 0.85 -0.68
CA THR A 252 -3.77 -0.57 -0.32
C THR A 252 -4.27 -1.42 -1.49
N PHE A 253 -5.31 -0.97 -2.21
CA PHE A 253 -5.82 -1.64 -3.40
C PHE A 253 -4.71 -1.84 -4.45
N ALA A 254 -4.02 -0.77 -4.85
CA ALA A 254 -2.91 -0.85 -5.82
C ALA A 254 -1.70 -1.67 -5.31
N ALA A 255 -1.46 -1.69 -4.00
CA ALA A 255 -0.34 -2.40 -3.40
C ALA A 255 -0.58 -3.88 -3.10
N LYS A 256 -1.84 -4.36 -3.16
CA LYS A 256 -2.16 -5.81 -3.08
C LYS A 256 -1.70 -6.58 -4.32
N GLU A 257 -1.72 -5.94 -5.48
CA GLU A 257 -1.26 -6.51 -6.77
C GLU A 257 0.26 -6.65 -6.89
N VAL A 258 1.03 -6.03 -5.97
CA VAL A 258 2.50 -6.08 -5.97
C VAL A 258 2.99 -7.05 -4.88
N PRO A 259 3.64 -8.18 -5.21
CA PRO A 259 4.02 -9.21 -4.24
C PRO A 259 4.85 -8.69 -3.05
N ARG A 260 5.77 -7.74 -3.30
CA ARG A 260 6.63 -7.15 -2.27
C ARG A 260 5.88 -6.28 -1.23
N SER A 261 4.62 -5.94 -1.48
CA SER A 261 3.75 -5.15 -0.57
C SER A 261 2.47 -5.86 -0.15
N SER A 262 2.03 -6.91 -0.85
CA SER A 262 0.66 -7.44 -0.74
C SER A 262 0.22 -7.81 0.70
N ASN A 263 1.09 -8.46 1.47
CA ASN A 263 0.86 -8.79 2.89
C ASN A 263 0.66 -7.52 3.76
N ALA A 264 1.52 -6.51 3.58
CA ALA A 264 1.43 -5.25 4.33
C ALA A 264 0.19 -4.43 3.92
N ALA A 265 -0.10 -4.35 2.62
CA ALA A 265 -1.28 -3.68 2.09
C ALA A 265 -2.58 -4.33 2.59
N THR A 266 -2.63 -5.66 2.61
CA THR A 266 -3.78 -6.43 3.15
C THR A 266 -3.94 -6.20 4.65
N LYS A 267 -2.86 -6.21 5.44
CA LYS A 267 -2.93 -5.91 6.89
C LYS A 267 -3.47 -4.51 7.19
N VAL A 268 -3.14 -3.51 6.38
CA VAL A 268 -3.68 -2.14 6.51
C VAL A 268 -5.14 -2.07 6.04
N GLN A 269 -5.50 -2.74 4.94
CA GLN A 269 -6.90 -2.81 4.47
C GLN A 269 -7.82 -3.47 5.50
N ASN A 270 -7.41 -4.58 6.10
CA ASN A 270 -8.19 -5.26 7.14
C ASN A 270 -8.30 -4.41 8.42
N ALA A 271 -7.29 -3.58 8.73
CA ALA A 271 -7.35 -2.63 9.84
C ALA A 271 -8.36 -1.49 9.58
N LEU A 272 -8.39 -0.92 8.36
CA LEU A 272 -9.43 0.02 7.94
C LEU A 272 -10.83 -0.60 8.06
N PHE A 273 -11.03 -1.81 7.54
CA PHE A 273 -12.32 -2.51 7.61
C PHE A 273 -12.76 -2.71 9.07
N SER A 274 -11.83 -3.03 9.97
CA SER A 274 -12.08 -3.14 11.41
C SER A 274 -12.54 -1.81 12.01
N GLU A 275 -11.86 -0.68 11.72
CA GLU A 275 -12.27 0.66 12.17
C GLU A 275 -13.64 1.07 11.59
N TRP A 276 -13.98 0.60 10.40
CA TRP A 276 -15.24 0.87 9.71
C TRP A 276 -16.41 -0.02 10.17
N THR A 277 -16.20 -1.08 10.97
CA THR A 277 -17.30 -1.93 11.51
C THR A 277 -18.33 -1.15 12.37
N SER A 278 -17.93 0.02 12.87
CA SER A 278 -18.77 0.93 13.68
C SER A 278 -19.59 1.95 12.86
N LYS A 279 -19.47 1.94 11.53
CA LYS A 279 -20.04 2.93 10.60
C LYS A 279 -21.15 2.31 9.75
N THR A 280 -22.04 3.13 9.20
CA THR A 280 -22.99 2.64 8.18
C THR A 280 -22.30 2.49 6.82
N GLU A 281 -22.88 1.65 5.96
CA GLU A 281 -22.46 1.48 4.57
C GLU A 281 -22.43 2.82 3.81
N VAL A 282 -23.36 3.73 4.13
CA VAL A 282 -23.45 5.09 3.56
C VAL A 282 -22.35 6.02 4.09
N ASP A 283 -21.96 5.89 5.36
CA ASP A 283 -20.88 6.68 5.94
C ASP A 283 -19.53 6.29 5.37
N VAL A 284 -19.25 4.99 5.22
CA VAL A 284 -18.02 4.50 4.56
C VAL A 284 -17.99 4.90 3.08
N PHE A 285 -19.14 4.87 2.40
CA PHE A 285 -19.25 5.33 1.02
C PHE A 285 -18.87 6.83 0.86
N LYS A 286 -19.33 7.69 1.78
CA LYS A 286 -18.94 9.11 1.84
C LYS A 286 -17.49 9.32 2.28
N LEU A 287 -17.00 8.53 3.23
CA LEU A 287 -15.61 8.56 3.73
C LEU A 287 -14.60 8.28 2.61
N LEU A 288 -14.96 7.37 1.69
CA LEU A 288 -14.23 7.02 0.48
C LEU A 288 -14.55 7.92 -0.73
N LYS A 289 -15.25 9.04 -0.50
CA LYS A 289 -15.69 10.07 -1.47
C LYS A 289 -16.48 9.54 -2.67
N LEU A 290 -17.12 8.38 -2.54
CA LEU A 290 -17.95 7.80 -3.59
C LEU A 290 -19.24 8.59 -3.81
N ASP A 291 -19.63 9.41 -2.83
CA ASP A 291 -20.68 10.43 -2.95
C ASP A 291 -20.38 11.48 -4.05
N LYS A 292 -19.12 11.60 -4.50
CA LYS A 292 -18.63 12.55 -5.50
C LYS A 292 -18.04 11.92 -6.77
N ALA A 293 -18.10 10.60 -6.93
CA ALA A 293 -17.63 9.91 -8.13
C ALA A 293 -18.46 10.25 -9.40
N GLY A 294 -17.89 10.10 -10.59
CA GLY A 294 -18.65 10.17 -11.84
C GLY A 294 -19.43 8.88 -12.14
N ASP A 295 -19.86 8.74 -13.38
CA ASP A 295 -20.54 7.53 -13.88
C ASP A 295 -19.58 6.32 -13.91
N ASP A 296 -18.27 6.57 -14.05
CA ASP A 296 -17.18 5.58 -13.98
C ASP A 296 -16.94 5.00 -12.57
N ILE A 297 -17.87 5.17 -11.62
CA ILE A 297 -17.73 4.72 -10.23
C ILE A 297 -17.32 3.23 -10.11
N PHE A 298 -17.81 2.37 -11.01
CA PHE A 298 -17.50 0.94 -11.04
C PHE A 298 -16.04 0.62 -11.39
N GLN A 299 -15.29 1.57 -11.94
CA GLN A 299 -13.86 1.47 -12.23
C GLN A 299 -12.98 1.99 -11.07
N SER A 300 -13.56 2.59 -10.02
CA SER A 300 -12.80 3.21 -8.93
C SER A 300 -12.22 2.20 -7.94
N PRO A 301 -10.90 2.24 -7.65
CA PRO A 301 -10.28 1.51 -6.53
C PRO A 301 -10.99 1.70 -5.18
N THR A 302 -11.57 2.87 -4.92
CA THR A 302 -12.32 3.11 -3.68
C THR A 302 -13.69 2.44 -3.67
N PHE A 303 -14.32 2.27 -4.84
CA PHE A 303 -15.58 1.54 -4.94
C PHE A 303 -15.35 0.04 -4.76
N SER A 304 -14.32 -0.52 -5.39
CA SER A 304 -13.90 -1.91 -5.14
C SER A 304 -13.52 -2.14 -3.67
N THR A 305 -12.81 -1.19 -3.03
CA THR A 305 -12.49 -1.28 -1.60
C THR A 305 -13.73 -1.20 -0.70
N TRP A 306 -14.73 -0.38 -1.05
CA TRP A 306 -16.01 -0.31 -0.33
C TRP A 306 -16.83 -1.60 -0.46
N VAL A 307 -16.89 -2.20 -1.66
CA VAL A 307 -17.56 -3.49 -1.87
C VAL A 307 -16.83 -4.63 -1.14
N LEU A 308 -15.50 -4.62 -1.08
CA LEU A 308 -14.73 -5.56 -0.26
C LEU A 308 -15.01 -5.39 1.23
N TYR A 309 -15.15 -4.16 1.74
CA TYR A 309 -15.58 -3.93 3.12
C TYR A 309 -16.98 -4.51 3.39
N LEU A 310 -17.95 -4.28 2.49
CA LEU A 310 -19.29 -4.86 2.64
C LEU A 310 -19.27 -6.40 2.53
N ARG A 311 -18.36 -6.99 1.74
CA ARG A 311 -18.19 -8.44 1.65
C ARG A 311 -17.80 -9.08 2.97
N GLU A 312 -17.04 -8.41 3.83
CA GLU A 312 -16.71 -8.90 5.18
C GLU A 312 -17.91 -8.89 6.14
N LEU A 313 -18.99 -8.16 5.80
CA LEU A 313 -20.21 -8.06 6.61
C LEU A 313 -21.33 -9.00 6.10
N GLU A 314 -21.46 -9.19 4.78
CA GLU A 314 -22.58 -9.92 4.18
C GLU A 314 -22.26 -11.39 3.87
N ARG A 315 -23.16 -12.28 4.31
CA ARG A 315 -22.99 -13.74 4.18
C ARG A 315 -23.22 -14.27 2.76
N THR A 316 -23.92 -13.53 1.89
CA THR A 316 -24.26 -13.99 0.53
C THR A 316 -24.07 -12.89 -0.51
N ASP A 317 -23.94 -13.30 -1.77
CA ASP A 317 -23.88 -12.39 -2.92
C ASP A 317 -25.16 -11.58 -3.11
N ASP A 318 -26.32 -12.13 -2.77
CA ASP A 318 -27.61 -11.45 -2.91
C ASP A 318 -27.79 -10.39 -1.80
N ASP A 319 -27.40 -10.67 -0.55
CA ASP A 319 -27.39 -9.68 0.54
C ASP A 319 -26.47 -8.49 0.21
N LEU A 320 -25.24 -8.80 -0.25
CA LEU A 320 -24.26 -7.80 -0.69
C LEU A 320 -24.80 -6.94 -1.84
N ALA A 321 -25.41 -7.57 -2.85
CA ALA A 321 -25.98 -6.86 -3.98
C ALA A 321 -27.16 -5.97 -3.57
N VAL A 322 -28.01 -6.42 -2.63
CA VAL A 322 -29.12 -5.61 -2.08
C VAL A 322 -28.59 -4.36 -1.36
N LYS A 323 -27.54 -4.47 -0.52
CA LYS A 323 -26.95 -3.30 0.15
C LYS A 323 -26.27 -2.34 -0.81
N ILE A 324 -25.52 -2.84 -1.79
CA ILE A 324 -24.90 -1.99 -2.82
C ILE A 324 -25.95 -1.23 -3.62
N ILE A 325 -27.01 -1.91 -4.07
CA ILE A 325 -28.14 -1.27 -4.79
C ILE A 325 -28.91 -0.30 -3.88
N ALA A 326 -28.95 -0.51 -2.56
CA ALA A 326 -29.57 0.43 -1.65
C ALA A 326 -28.88 1.80 -1.67
N VAL A 327 -27.57 1.82 -1.42
CA VAL A 327 -26.77 3.05 -1.37
C VAL A 327 -26.63 3.71 -2.74
N LEU A 328 -26.37 2.92 -3.80
CA LEU A 328 -26.20 3.47 -5.14
C LEU A 328 -27.48 4.13 -5.67
N ARG A 329 -28.67 3.57 -5.40
CA ARG A 329 -29.96 4.16 -5.80
C ARG A 329 -30.21 5.49 -5.10
N GLU A 330 -29.83 5.63 -3.84
CA GLU A 330 -30.00 6.89 -3.10
C GLU A 330 -29.08 8.00 -3.59
N ARG A 331 -27.96 7.64 -4.24
CA ARG A 331 -27.09 8.59 -4.92
C ARG A 331 -27.56 8.94 -6.34
N PHE A 332 -27.78 7.93 -7.18
CA PHE A 332 -27.96 8.07 -8.63
C PHE A 332 -29.42 8.03 -9.10
N GLY A 333 -30.38 7.74 -8.21
CA GLY A 333 -31.75 7.44 -8.59
C GLY A 333 -31.91 6.05 -9.22
N GLU A 334 -33.16 5.70 -9.55
CA GLU A 334 -33.48 4.38 -10.15
C GLU A 334 -33.09 4.30 -11.64
N GLY A 335 -33.26 5.40 -12.38
CA GLY A 335 -33.11 5.43 -13.82
C GLY A 335 -31.66 5.40 -14.28
N ASP A 336 -30.85 6.34 -13.80
CA ASP A 336 -29.46 6.48 -14.25
C ASP A 336 -28.59 5.34 -13.70
N LEU A 337 -28.83 4.87 -12.47
CA LEU A 337 -28.19 3.65 -11.96
C LEU A 337 -28.44 2.43 -12.88
N ALA A 338 -29.65 2.27 -13.43
CA ALA A 338 -29.93 1.18 -14.36
C ALA A 338 -29.13 1.30 -15.66
N LYS A 339 -28.94 2.52 -16.19
CA LYS A 339 -28.06 2.78 -17.34
C LYS A 339 -26.62 2.45 -17.00
N MET A 340 -26.10 2.96 -15.89
CA MET A 340 -24.72 2.74 -15.48
C MET A 340 -24.40 1.25 -15.26
N LEU A 341 -25.29 0.50 -14.61
CA LEU A 341 -25.17 -0.96 -14.45
C LEU A 341 -25.22 -1.70 -15.79
N TYR A 342 -26.07 -1.26 -16.73
CA TYR A 342 -26.14 -1.86 -18.06
C TYR A 342 -24.85 -1.63 -18.85
N THR A 343 -24.36 -0.39 -18.90
CA THR A 343 -23.12 0.00 -19.60
C THR A 343 -21.91 -0.73 -19.00
N ALA A 344 -21.74 -0.66 -17.68
CA ALA A 344 -20.68 -1.38 -16.97
C ALA A 344 -20.71 -2.90 -17.27
N LYS A 345 -21.89 -3.51 -17.43
CA LYS A 345 -22.03 -4.93 -17.81
C LYS A 345 -21.65 -5.22 -19.27
N GLN A 346 -21.71 -4.25 -20.18
CA GLN A 346 -21.19 -4.42 -21.54
C GLN A 346 -19.66 -4.32 -21.57
N ASP A 347 -19.11 -3.32 -20.90
CA ASP A 347 -17.69 -2.93 -21.03
C ASP A 347 -16.74 -3.73 -20.10
N ALA A 348 -17.29 -4.30 -19.02
CA ALA A 348 -16.53 -5.03 -18.00
C ALA A 348 -15.70 -6.23 -18.53
N PRO A 349 -14.50 -6.48 -17.95
CA PRO A 349 -13.87 -7.79 -17.94
C PRO A 349 -14.80 -8.92 -17.42
N PHE A 350 -14.51 -10.17 -17.80
CA PHE A 350 -15.43 -11.30 -17.53
C PHE A 350 -15.74 -11.52 -16.04
N ALA A 351 -14.77 -11.34 -15.13
CA ALA A 351 -14.99 -11.46 -13.69
C ALA A 351 -15.94 -10.37 -13.17
N ASP A 352 -15.67 -9.13 -13.56
CA ASP A 352 -16.40 -7.92 -13.20
C ASP A 352 -17.88 -8.00 -13.65
N LYS A 353 -18.14 -8.61 -14.81
CA LYS A 353 -19.50 -8.87 -15.32
C LYS A 353 -20.35 -9.72 -14.38
N LEU A 354 -19.77 -10.60 -13.56
CA LEU A 354 -20.51 -11.39 -12.57
C LEU A 354 -21.06 -10.48 -11.46
N VAL A 355 -20.20 -9.61 -10.91
CA VAL A 355 -20.56 -8.64 -9.87
C VAL A 355 -21.66 -7.71 -10.35
N ILE A 356 -21.46 -7.06 -11.51
CA ILE A 356 -22.44 -6.13 -12.09
C ILE A 356 -23.75 -6.87 -12.46
N SER A 357 -23.69 -8.15 -12.83
CA SER A 357 -24.90 -8.96 -13.06
C SER A 357 -25.67 -9.25 -11.78
N ASN A 358 -25.00 -9.51 -10.65
CA ASN A 358 -25.66 -9.67 -9.36
C ASN A 358 -26.29 -8.34 -8.87
N LEU A 359 -25.62 -7.21 -9.10
CA LEU A 359 -26.21 -5.87 -8.86
C LEU A 359 -27.46 -5.64 -9.72
N GLN A 360 -27.41 -5.93 -11.02
CA GLN A 360 -28.56 -5.81 -11.92
C GLN A 360 -29.71 -6.76 -11.53
N LYS A 361 -29.40 -8.00 -11.12
CA LYS A 361 -30.37 -8.95 -10.55
C LYS A 361 -31.05 -8.36 -9.31
N ALA A 362 -30.30 -7.80 -8.35
CA ALA A 362 -30.87 -7.18 -7.16
C ALA A 362 -31.74 -5.95 -7.47
N GLN A 363 -31.34 -5.11 -8.44
CA GLN A 363 -32.17 -4.01 -8.95
C GLN A 363 -33.50 -4.53 -9.53
N PHE A 364 -33.45 -5.57 -10.38
CA PHE A 364 -34.66 -6.14 -11.00
C PHE A 364 -35.56 -6.87 -10.00
N THR A 365 -35.00 -7.63 -9.05
CA THR A 365 -35.74 -8.23 -7.92
C THR A 365 -36.51 -7.15 -7.15
N ARG A 366 -35.85 -6.06 -6.76
CA ARG A 366 -36.47 -4.93 -6.06
C ARG A 366 -37.58 -4.27 -6.87
N TRP A 367 -37.40 -4.09 -8.19
CA TRP A 367 -38.46 -3.54 -9.04
C TRP A 367 -39.68 -4.46 -9.11
N ARG A 368 -39.47 -5.78 -9.22
CA ARG A 368 -40.53 -6.80 -9.21
C ARG A 368 -41.32 -6.78 -7.90
N GLU A 369 -40.63 -6.77 -6.76
CA GLU A 369 -41.22 -6.67 -5.41
C GLU A 369 -42.03 -5.38 -5.20
N GLN A 370 -41.59 -4.27 -5.81
CA GLN A 370 -42.26 -2.96 -5.71
C GLN A 370 -43.33 -2.73 -6.79
N GLY A 371 -43.64 -3.73 -7.64
CA GLY A 371 -44.58 -3.57 -8.75
C GLY A 371 -44.16 -2.52 -9.78
N LYS A 372 -42.87 -2.19 -9.84
CA LYS A 372 -42.32 -1.16 -10.73
C LYS A 372 -42.25 -1.66 -12.16
N ASN A 373 -42.67 -0.80 -13.08
CA ASN A 373 -42.46 -0.97 -14.52
C ASN A 373 -41.41 0.05 -14.98
N PRO A 374 -40.19 -0.38 -15.40
CA PRO A 374 -39.14 0.54 -15.80
C PRO A 374 -39.47 1.39 -17.03
N ALA A 375 -40.38 0.96 -17.91
CA ALA A 375 -40.85 1.79 -19.04
C ALA A 375 -41.61 3.08 -18.59
N ARG A 376 -41.88 3.25 -17.29
CA ARG A 376 -42.42 4.50 -16.73
C ARG A 376 -41.36 5.50 -16.27
N PHE A 377 -40.09 5.09 -16.14
CA PHE A 377 -39.00 5.94 -15.66
C PHE A 377 -37.68 5.81 -16.46
N LEU A 378 -37.65 4.92 -17.45
CA LEU A 378 -36.64 4.83 -18.50
C LEU A 378 -37.33 5.14 -19.84
N PRO A 379 -37.07 6.30 -20.49
CA PRO A 379 -37.79 6.70 -21.70
C PRO A 379 -37.33 5.90 -22.93
N ASP A 380 -38.27 5.45 -23.78
CA ASP A 380 -38.03 4.55 -24.92
C ASP A 380 -37.19 5.13 -26.09
N ALA A 381 -36.70 6.37 -25.97
CA ALA A 381 -35.93 7.06 -27.02
C ALA A 381 -34.42 6.70 -27.04
N ASP A 382 -33.94 5.95 -26.05
CA ASP A 382 -32.54 5.58 -25.87
C ASP A 382 -32.37 4.06 -26.08
N PRO A 383 -31.51 3.58 -27.00
CA PRO A 383 -31.29 2.14 -27.19
C PRO A 383 -30.92 1.38 -25.90
N THR A 384 -30.25 2.08 -24.96
CA THR A 384 -29.86 1.55 -23.65
C THR A 384 -31.08 1.26 -22.77
N THR A 385 -32.04 2.20 -22.71
CA THR A 385 -33.26 2.04 -21.90
C THR A 385 -34.16 0.96 -22.48
N VAL A 386 -34.31 0.91 -23.80
CA VAL A 386 -35.06 -0.15 -24.49
C VAL A 386 -34.47 -1.54 -24.19
N ALA A 387 -33.13 -1.66 -24.18
CA ALA A 387 -32.46 -2.90 -23.81
C ALA A 387 -32.69 -3.28 -22.33
N ILE A 388 -32.59 -2.33 -21.40
CA ILE A 388 -32.86 -2.56 -19.96
C ILE A 388 -34.31 -2.99 -19.72
N VAL A 389 -35.28 -2.29 -20.33
CA VAL A 389 -36.72 -2.62 -20.23
C VAL A 389 -36.99 -4.01 -20.78
N LYS A 390 -36.31 -4.42 -21.85
CA LYS A 390 -36.38 -5.81 -22.35
C LYS A 390 -35.78 -6.80 -21.34
N SER A 391 -34.54 -6.58 -20.87
CA SER A 391 -33.89 -7.49 -19.92
C SER A 391 -34.66 -7.64 -18.60
N TYR A 392 -35.34 -6.58 -18.14
CA TYR A 392 -36.23 -6.67 -16.98
C TYR A 392 -37.49 -7.50 -17.28
N ARG A 393 -38.10 -7.36 -18.46
CA ARG A 393 -39.24 -8.19 -18.88
C ARG A 393 -38.85 -9.67 -18.95
N ASP A 394 -37.69 -9.96 -19.54
CA ASP A 394 -37.17 -11.32 -19.66
C ASP A 394 -36.93 -11.94 -18.27
N PHE A 395 -36.39 -11.17 -17.31
CA PHE A 395 -36.27 -11.56 -15.88
C PHE A 395 -37.60 -11.66 -15.12
N TYR A 396 -38.60 -10.84 -15.46
CA TYR A 396 -39.90 -10.84 -14.77
C TYR A 396 -40.70 -12.12 -15.06
N HIS A 397 -40.40 -12.81 -16.17
CA HIS A 397 -41.03 -14.05 -16.60
C HIS A 397 -40.18 -15.31 -16.37
N SER A 398 -39.05 -15.18 -15.67
CA SER A 398 -38.18 -16.29 -15.21
C SER A 398 -38.31 -16.54 -13.70
#